data_AF-A0A7C4Q8N0-F1
#
_entry.id   AF-A0A7C4Q8N0-F1
#
_cell.length_a   1.000
_cell.length_b   1.000
_cell.length_c   1.000
_cell.angle_alpha   90.00
_cell.angle_beta   90.00
_cell.angle_gamma   90.00
#
_symmetry.space_group_name_H-M   'P 1'
#
loop_
_entity.id
_entity.type
_entity.pdbx_description
1 polymer ?
#
loop_
_entity_poly.entity_id
_entity_poly.type
_entity_poly.pdbx_seq_one_letter_code
_entity_poly.pdbx_strand_id
1 'polypeptide(L)'
;MKKSAKLLLESKTPEEYVENALKCRLTPPEKAKLTRLWREKTGYTQEELIHARNRNEYWKKRKVQGAAARTKKRMQQHDYSLASTIEWTPERIEEFIKLNRKDAFGRYLHRDWELAMHFGTSIPSIQYMRRKYNKVRKMLGPGARHARILEYMGCSEMVLQRGGPQARQRSFAKQPQRSRSS
;
A
#
# COMPACT_ATOMS: atom_id res chain seq x y z
N MET A 1 11.43 -15.81 41.44
CA MET A 1 11.05 -15.45 40.05
C MET A 1 9.75 -16.20 39.72
N LYS A 2 8.71 -15.56 39.14
CA LYS A 2 7.42 -16.24 38.84
C LYS A 2 7.64 -17.40 37.86
N LYS A 3 6.92 -18.53 38.00
CA LYS A 3 7.02 -19.71 37.11
C LYS A 3 6.91 -19.35 35.63
N SER A 4 6.03 -18.42 35.29
CA SER A 4 5.82 -17.91 33.93
C SER A 4 7.02 -17.11 33.39
N ALA A 5 7.75 -16.40 34.26
CA ALA A 5 8.95 -15.66 33.87
C ALA A 5 10.12 -16.60 33.57
N LYS A 6 10.25 -17.68 34.34
CA LYS A 6 11.24 -18.74 34.08
C LYS A 6 10.98 -19.42 32.73
N LEU A 7 9.72 -19.76 32.46
CA LEU A 7 9.29 -20.35 31.18
C LEU A 7 9.67 -19.50 29.95
N LEU A 8 9.60 -18.16 30.06
CA LEU A 8 10.03 -17.26 28.99
C LEU A 8 11.55 -17.24 28.79
N LEU A 9 12.31 -17.25 29.87
CA LEU A 9 13.78 -17.21 29.81
C LEU A 9 14.41 -18.54 29.37
N GLU A 10 13.64 -19.63 29.42
CA GLU A 10 14.03 -20.98 29.00
C GLU A 10 13.61 -21.33 27.57
N SER A 11 12.81 -20.47 26.91
CA SER A 11 12.48 -20.63 25.51
C SER A 11 13.74 -20.71 24.65
N LYS A 12 13.83 -21.72 23.79
CA LYS A 12 15.01 -21.97 22.96
C LYS A 12 14.95 -21.24 21.63
N THR A 13 13.74 -20.95 21.13
CA THR A 13 13.53 -20.27 19.85
C THR A 13 12.61 -19.06 19.99
N PRO A 14 12.67 -18.10 19.04
CA PRO A 14 11.73 -16.98 18.99
C PRO A 14 10.25 -17.43 18.90
N GLU A 15 9.97 -18.53 18.21
CA GLU A 15 8.62 -19.12 18.10
C GLU A 15 8.11 -19.58 19.46
N GLU A 16 8.91 -20.37 20.17
CA GLU A 16 8.59 -20.87 21.50
C GLU A 16 8.42 -19.72 22.49
N TYR A 17 9.28 -18.70 22.40
CA TYR A 17 9.17 -17.50 23.23
C TYR A 17 7.82 -16.79 23.02
N VAL A 18 7.38 -16.62 21.77
CA VAL A 18 6.09 -15.98 21.44
C VAL A 18 4.92 -16.80 22.01
N GLU A 19 4.96 -18.11 21.88
CA GLU A 19 3.90 -18.99 22.43
C GLU A 19 3.85 -18.94 23.96
N ASN A 20 5.01 -19.01 24.62
CA ASN A 20 5.09 -18.89 26.06
C ASN A 20 4.64 -17.50 26.52
N ALA A 21 4.96 -16.44 25.77
CA ALA A 21 4.53 -15.07 26.08
C ALA A 21 3.01 -14.87 26.01
N LEU A 22 2.33 -15.65 25.16
CA LEU A 22 0.86 -15.66 25.11
C LEU A 22 0.25 -16.36 26.33
N LYS A 23 0.89 -17.42 26.83
CA LYS A 23 0.45 -18.17 28.02
C LYS A 23 0.76 -17.43 29.33
N CYS A 24 1.73 -16.52 29.32
CA CYS A 24 2.17 -15.79 30.51
C CYS A 24 1.21 -14.65 30.89
N ARG A 25 0.69 -14.71 32.13
CA ARG A 25 -0.03 -13.61 32.81
C ARG A 25 0.96 -12.63 33.47
N LEU A 26 1.85 -12.08 32.67
CA LEU A 26 2.77 -11.01 33.08
C LEU A 26 2.29 -9.68 32.51
N THR A 27 2.54 -8.60 33.24
CA THR A 27 2.26 -7.24 32.79
C THR A 27 3.17 -6.85 31.62
N PRO A 28 2.78 -5.88 30.76
CA PRO A 28 3.62 -5.44 29.65
C PRO A 28 5.04 -5.01 30.06
N PRO A 29 5.27 -4.26 31.15
CA PRO A 29 6.62 -3.92 31.60
C PRO A 29 7.45 -5.14 32.01
N GLU A 30 6.85 -6.10 32.72
CA GLU A 30 7.53 -7.36 33.08
C GLU A 30 7.95 -8.14 31.83
N LYS A 31 7.06 -8.25 30.82
CA LYS A 31 7.38 -8.90 29.55
C LYS A 31 8.48 -8.18 28.78
N ALA A 32 8.49 -6.85 28.76
CA ALA A 32 9.54 -6.08 28.10
C ALA A 32 10.91 -6.35 28.72
N LYS A 33 10.99 -6.35 30.06
CA LYS A 33 12.23 -6.67 30.79
C LYS A 33 12.71 -8.10 30.49
N LEU A 34 11.82 -9.09 30.52
CA LEU A 34 12.16 -10.48 30.21
C LEU A 34 12.55 -10.68 28.74
N THR A 35 11.92 -9.95 27.82
CA THR A 35 12.28 -10.01 26.39
C THR A 35 13.70 -9.51 26.17
N ARG A 36 14.09 -8.43 26.84
CA ARG A 36 15.47 -7.92 26.79
C ARG A 36 16.46 -8.97 27.33
N LEU A 37 16.20 -9.50 28.52
CA LEU A 37 17.05 -10.52 29.15
C LEU A 37 17.16 -11.81 28.33
N TRP A 38 16.04 -12.27 27.74
CA TRP A 38 16.03 -13.46 26.91
C TRP A 38 16.86 -13.26 25.63
N ARG A 39 16.74 -12.10 24.98
CA ARG A 39 17.55 -11.74 23.82
C ARG A 39 19.04 -11.63 24.15
N GLU A 40 19.38 -10.99 25.27
CA GLU A 40 20.77 -10.90 25.76
C GLU A 40 21.37 -12.31 25.99
N LYS A 41 20.57 -13.25 26.51
CA LYS A 41 21.00 -14.62 26.78
C LYS A 41 21.12 -15.50 25.53
N THR A 42 20.24 -15.32 24.56
CA THR A 42 20.13 -16.23 23.38
C THR A 42 20.81 -15.69 22.13
N GLY A 43 21.10 -14.39 22.07
CA GLY A 43 21.65 -13.73 20.89
C GLY A 43 20.61 -13.37 19.82
N TYR A 44 19.34 -13.74 19.99
CA TYR A 44 18.30 -13.42 19.02
C TYR A 44 18.00 -11.91 18.93
N THR A 45 17.75 -11.46 17.71
CA THR A 45 17.46 -10.07 17.37
C THR A 45 16.00 -9.71 17.60
N GLN A 46 15.70 -8.41 17.61
CA GLN A 46 14.33 -7.92 17.72
C GLN A 46 13.52 -8.29 16.47
N GLU A 47 14.18 -8.26 15.31
CA GLU A 47 13.64 -8.58 14.00
C GLU A 47 13.18 -10.03 13.91
N GLU A 48 13.99 -10.97 14.41
CA GLU A 48 13.64 -12.39 14.46
C GLU A 48 12.42 -12.64 15.36
N LEU A 49 12.36 -11.96 16.51
CA LEU A 49 11.21 -12.06 17.41
C LEU A 49 9.93 -11.48 16.78
N ILE A 50 10.04 -10.35 16.09
CA ILE A 50 8.94 -9.77 15.31
C ILE A 50 8.52 -10.72 14.20
N HIS A 51 9.48 -11.37 13.53
CA HIS A 51 9.21 -12.32 12.47
C HIS A 51 8.43 -13.54 13.00
N ALA A 52 8.86 -14.13 14.12
CA ALA A 52 8.16 -15.23 14.77
C ALA A 52 6.75 -14.82 15.22
N ARG A 53 6.62 -13.63 15.83
CA ARG A 53 5.32 -13.07 16.22
C ARG A 53 4.37 -12.90 15.04
N ASN A 54 4.87 -12.42 13.91
CA ASN A 54 4.05 -12.20 12.71
C ASN A 54 3.60 -13.51 12.06
N ARG A 55 4.30 -14.63 12.28
CA ARG A 55 3.92 -15.96 11.79
C ARG A 55 2.91 -16.67 12.68
N ASN A 56 2.92 -16.39 13.98
CA ASN A 56 2.05 -16.99 14.98
C ASN A 56 0.55 -16.74 14.67
N GLU A 57 -0.26 -17.81 14.71
CA GLU A 57 -1.67 -17.76 14.31
C GLU A 57 -2.52 -16.82 15.18
N TYR A 58 -2.29 -16.81 16.49
CA TYR A 58 -3.05 -15.97 17.41
C TYR A 58 -2.84 -14.50 17.05
N TRP A 59 -1.59 -14.08 16.84
CA TRP A 59 -1.28 -12.70 16.48
C TRP A 59 -1.75 -12.35 15.06
N LYS A 60 -1.73 -13.29 14.12
CA LYS A 60 -2.33 -13.11 12.79
C LYS A 60 -3.84 -12.84 12.89
N LYS A 61 -4.58 -13.71 13.59
CA LYS A 61 -6.04 -13.57 13.80
C LYS A 61 -6.36 -12.23 14.48
N ARG A 62 -5.62 -11.89 15.55
CA ARG A 62 -5.79 -10.63 16.28
C ARG A 62 -5.45 -9.39 15.45
N LYS A 63 -4.45 -9.45 14.56
CA LYS A 63 -4.10 -8.36 13.64
C LYS A 63 -5.21 -8.13 12.60
N VAL A 64 -5.79 -9.21 12.08
CA VAL A 64 -6.89 -9.14 11.10
C VAL A 64 -8.20 -8.69 11.76
N GLN A 65 -8.40 -9.02 13.04
CA GLN A 65 -9.59 -8.59 13.80
C GLN A 65 -9.75 -7.07 13.74
N GLY A 66 -10.92 -6.61 13.28
CA GLY A 66 -11.24 -5.19 13.11
C GLY A 66 -10.51 -4.49 11.95
N ALA A 67 -9.75 -5.21 11.11
CA ALA A 67 -9.06 -4.61 9.97
C ALA A 67 -10.06 -3.96 8.99
N ALA A 68 -11.17 -4.62 8.69
CA ALA A 68 -12.22 -4.07 7.84
C ALA A 68 -12.78 -2.74 8.40
N ALA A 69 -13.10 -2.71 9.69
CA ALA A 69 -13.60 -1.51 10.35
C ALA A 69 -12.56 -0.37 10.39
N ARG A 70 -11.28 -0.69 10.67
CA ARG A 70 -10.19 0.30 10.63
C ARG A 70 -9.97 0.85 9.22
N THR A 71 -10.02 -0.01 8.21
CA THR A 71 -9.93 0.40 6.80
C THR A 71 -11.11 1.30 6.45
N LYS A 72 -12.35 0.92 6.78
CA LYS A 72 -13.55 1.74 6.57
C LYS A 72 -13.42 3.12 7.22
N LYS A 73 -13.02 3.17 8.49
CA LYS A 73 -12.82 4.43 9.23
C LYS A 73 -11.74 5.30 8.57
N ARG A 74 -10.61 4.70 8.16
CA ARG A 74 -9.53 5.40 7.46
C ARG A 74 -10.00 5.95 6.10
N MET A 75 -10.82 5.19 5.36
CA MET A 75 -11.38 5.67 4.10
C MET A 75 -12.31 6.86 4.33
N GLN A 76 -13.20 6.78 5.33
CA GLN A 76 -14.10 7.88 5.68
C GLN A 76 -13.36 9.13 6.15
N GLN A 77 -12.27 8.97 6.91
CA GLN A 77 -11.48 10.10 7.42
C GLN A 77 -10.68 10.84 6.34
N HIS A 78 -10.39 10.17 5.23
CA HIS A 78 -9.49 10.68 4.19
C HIS A 78 -10.14 10.61 2.80
N ASP A 79 -11.45 10.78 2.76
CA ASP A 79 -12.17 11.05 1.53
C ASP A 79 -12.30 12.55 1.36
N TYR A 80 -11.41 13.13 0.56
CA TYR A 80 -11.41 14.56 0.23
C TYR A 80 -12.11 14.84 -1.09
N SER A 81 -12.77 13.84 -1.69
CA SER A 81 -13.36 13.95 -3.02
C SER A 81 -14.61 14.82 -3.07
N LEU A 82 -15.24 15.13 -1.92
CA LEU A 82 -16.50 15.86 -1.82
C LEU A 82 -17.57 15.33 -2.81
N ALA A 83 -17.63 14.00 -3.01
CA ALA A 83 -18.48 13.30 -3.98
C ALA A 83 -18.20 13.62 -5.47
N SER A 84 -17.10 14.31 -5.78
CA SER A 84 -16.63 14.55 -7.14
C SER A 84 -15.57 13.53 -7.56
N THR A 85 -15.59 13.13 -8.83
CA THR A 85 -14.52 12.29 -9.37
C THR A 85 -13.40 13.20 -9.85
N ILE A 86 -12.18 12.97 -9.37
CA ILE A 86 -11.02 13.70 -9.86
C ILE A 86 -10.78 13.38 -11.33
N GLU A 87 -10.69 14.42 -12.15
CA GLU A 87 -10.14 14.30 -13.50
C GLU A 87 -8.61 14.40 -13.44
N TRP A 88 -7.92 13.36 -13.90
CA TRP A 88 -6.46 13.33 -13.99
C TRP A 88 -6.00 13.94 -15.32
N THR A 89 -6.05 15.26 -15.41
CA THR A 89 -5.52 16.01 -16.56
C THR A 89 -3.99 15.84 -16.66
N PRO A 90 -3.38 16.09 -17.83
CA PRO A 90 -1.91 16.01 -17.99
C PRO A 90 -1.13 16.80 -16.93
N GLU A 91 -1.62 17.98 -16.56
CA GLU A 91 -1.00 18.86 -15.56
C GLU A 91 -1.05 18.23 -14.17
N ARG A 92 -2.19 17.66 -13.77
CA ARG A 92 -2.36 16.95 -12.50
C ARG A 92 -1.53 15.68 -12.44
N ILE A 93 -1.39 14.97 -13.56
CA ILE A 93 -0.52 13.80 -13.65
C ILE A 93 0.95 14.21 -13.47
N GLU A 94 1.37 15.30 -14.11
CA GLU A 94 2.71 15.83 -13.96
C GLU A 94 3.01 16.24 -12.52
N GLU A 95 2.10 16.98 -11.91
CA GLU A 95 2.17 17.35 -10.51
C GLU A 95 2.23 16.12 -9.60
N PHE A 96 1.40 15.11 -9.85
CA PHE A 96 1.43 13.85 -9.11
C PHE A 96 2.80 13.18 -9.21
N ILE A 97 3.42 13.12 -10.40
CA ILE A 97 4.75 12.52 -10.55
C ILE A 97 5.81 13.32 -9.79
N LYS A 98 5.72 14.66 -9.80
CA LYS A 98 6.63 15.54 -9.04
C LYS A 98 6.55 15.27 -7.54
N LEU A 99 5.35 15.03 -7.01
CA LEU A 99 5.11 14.72 -5.60
C LEU A 99 5.28 13.23 -5.25
N ASN A 100 5.20 12.31 -6.21
CA ASN A 100 5.35 10.87 -6.02
C ASN A 100 6.82 10.42 -5.92
N ARG A 101 7.63 11.15 -5.15
CA ARG A 101 9.06 10.88 -4.94
C ARG A 101 9.29 9.90 -3.80
N LYS A 102 10.43 9.22 -3.88
CA LYS A 102 10.93 8.32 -2.83
C LYS A 102 12.22 8.87 -2.24
N ASP A 103 12.45 8.59 -0.97
CA ASP A 103 13.73 8.80 -0.31
C ASP A 103 14.79 7.78 -0.76
N ALA A 104 16.01 7.93 -0.24
CA ALA A 104 17.12 7.00 -0.50
C ALA A 104 16.83 5.56 -0.06
N PHE A 105 15.88 5.35 0.87
CA PHE A 105 15.45 4.04 1.37
C PHE A 105 14.24 3.48 0.60
N GLY A 106 13.81 4.14 -0.48
CA GLY A 106 12.70 3.70 -1.33
C GLY A 106 11.31 3.94 -0.73
N ARG A 107 11.20 4.71 0.35
CA ARG A 107 9.92 5.10 0.99
C ARG A 107 9.40 6.37 0.35
N TYR A 108 8.09 6.49 0.20
CA TYR A 108 7.50 7.71 -0.37
C TYR A 108 7.64 8.89 0.60
N LEU A 109 8.05 10.05 0.06
CA LEU A 109 8.18 11.28 0.84
C LEU A 109 6.81 11.77 1.32
N HIS A 110 5.83 11.81 0.42
CA HIS A 110 4.45 12.15 0.74
C HIS A 110 3.63 10.89 0.99
N ARG A 111 2.85 10.88 2.07
CA ARG A 111 1.91 9.82 2.43
C ARG A 111 0.68 9.87 1.53
N ASP A 112 -0.03 8.74 1.41
CA ASP A 112 -1.20 8.65 0.53
C ASP A 112 -2.30 9.67 0.91
N TRP A 113 -2.50 9.94 2.19
CA TRP A 113 -3.52 10.89 2.64
C TRP A 113 -3.13 12.35 2.36
N GLU A 114 -1.83 12.67 2.34
CA GLU A 114 -1.34 14.01 2.00
C GLU A 114 -1.60 14.31 0.53
N LEU A 115 -1.29 13.35 -0.35
CA LEU A 115 -1.62 13.47 -1.77
C LEU A 115 -3.14 13.48 -2.00
N ALA A 116 -3.89 12.66 -1.26
CA ALA A 116 -5.35 12.63 -1.39
C ALA A 116 -5.97 13.98 -1.03
N MET A 117 -5.47 14.62 0.02
CA MET A 117 -5.87 15.97 0.42
C MET A 117 -5.46 17.01 -0.64
N HIS A 118 -4.21 16.97 -1.13
CA HIS A 118 -3.70 17.89 -2.14
C HIS A 118 -4.51 17.87 -3.44
N PHE A 119 -4.84 16.68 -3.92
CA PHE A 119 -5.58 16.50 -5.17
C PHE A 119 -7.10 16.52 -4.98
N GLY A 120 -7.61 16.74 -3.76
CA GLY A 120 -9.04 16.70 -3.48
C GLY A 120 -9.68 15.37 -3.89
N THR A 121 -9.06 14.26 -3.49
CA THR A 121 -9.48 12.91 -3.89
C THR A 121 -9.40 11.92 -2.73
N SER A 122 -9.66 10.65 -3.00
CA SER A 122 -9.61 9.59 -2.01
C SER A 122 -8.24 8.89 -2.01
N ILE A 123 -7.87 8.29 -0.87
CA ILE A 123 -6.68 7.44 -0.76
C ILE A 123 -6.63 6.35 -1.87
N PRO A 124 -7.72 5.63 -2.18
CA PRO A 124 -7.74 4.67 -3.27
C PRO A 124 -7.31 5.23 -4.64
N SER A 125 -7.71 6.46 -4.98
CA SER A 125 -7.32 7.13 -6.22
C SER A 125 -5.81 7.35 -6.29
N ILE A 126 -5.20 7.84 -5.20
CA ILE A 126 -3.75 8.02 -5.09
C ILE A 126 -3.02 6.69 -5.22
N GLN A 127 -3.50 5.65 -4.53
CA GLN A 127 -2.89 4.32 -4.59
C GLN A 127 -2.97 3.71 -5.99
N TYR A 128 -4.08 3.92 -6.70
CA TYR A 128 -4.21 3.56 -8.10
C TYR A 128 -3.15 4.27 -8.95
N MET A 129 -3.00 5.59 -8.81
CA MET A 129 -1.98 6.35 -9.54
C MET A 129 -0.55 5.89 -9.25
N ARG A 130 -0.22 5.54 -7.99
CA ARG A 130 1.09 4.95 -7.66
C ARG A 130 1.31 3.60 -8.32
N ARG A 131 0.33 2.70 -8.26
CA ARG A 131 0.41 1.37 -8.91
C ARG A 131 0.63 1.52 -10.41
N LYS A 132 -0.13 2.41 -11.03
CA LYS A 132 -0.03 2.74 -12.45
C LYS A 132 1.35 3.30 -12.81
N TYR A 133 1.85 4.29 -12.08
CA TYR A 133 3.18 4.86 -12.26
C TYR A 133 4.29 3.79 -12.16
N ASN A 134 4.21 2.92 -11.14
CA ASN A 134 5.19 1.84 -10.97
C ASN A 134 5.15 0.84 -12.12
N LYS A 135 3.95 0.51 -12.64
CA LYS A 135 3.79 -0.35 -13.82
C LYS A 135 4.37 0.31 -15.06
N VAL A 136 4.08 1.58 -15.31
CA VAL A 136 4.62 2.36 -16.44
C VAL A 136 6.14 2.41 -16.38
N ARG A 137 6.72 2.73 -15.21
CA ARG A 137 8.19 2.70 -15.04
C ARG A 137 8.80 1.32 -15.26
N LYS A 138 8.12 0.25 -14.81
CA LYS A 138 8.59 -1.11 -15.06
C LYS A 138 8.56 -1.47 -16.55
N MET A 139 7.56 -1.01 -17.30
CA MET A 139 7.45 -1.26 -18.74
C MET A 139 8.46 -0.47 -19.57
N LEU A 140 8.70 0.79 -19.21
CA LEU A 140 9.61 1.67 -19.97
C LEU A 140 11.08 1.53 -19.56
N GLY A 141 11.37 0.91 -18.41
CA GLY A 141 12.73 0.67 -17.93
C GLY A 141 13.36 1.86 -17.19
N PRO A 142 14.59 1.68 -16.64
CA PRO A 142 15.23 2.62 -15.72
C PRO A 142 15.70 3.96 -16.31
N GLY A 143 15.60 4.18 -17.63
CA GLY A 143 15.99 5.44 -18.30
C GLY A 143 14.84 6.15 -19.02
N ALA A 144 13.59 5.78 -18.72
CA ALA A 144 12.43 6.33 -19.40
C ALA A 144 12.34 7.86 -19.27
N ARG A 145 12.28 8.56 -20.43
CA ARG A 145 12.11 10.01 -20.46
C ARG A 145 10.81 10.42 -19.76
N HIS A 146 10.85 11.51 -19.00
CA HIS A 146 9.70 12.01 -18.26
C HIS A 146 8.45 12.20 -19.15
N ALA A 147 8.63 12.75 -20.36
CA ALA A 147 7.55 12.93 -21.33
C ALA A 147 6.85 11.62 -21.73
N ARG A 148 7.60 10.52 -21.90
CA ARG A 148 7.02 9.19 -22.17
C ARG A 148 6.25 8.66 -20.97
N ILE A 149 6.72 8.90 -19.75
CA ILE A 149 5.98 8.50 -18.55
C ILE A 149 4.65 9.26 -18.48
N LEU A 150 4.65 10.58 -18.73
CA LEU A 150 3.42 11.39 -18.78
C LEU A 150 2.43 10.88 -19.82
N GLU A 151 2.91 10.62 -21.05
CA GLU A 151 2.09 10.08 -22.15
C GLU A 151 1.38 8.78 -21.74
N TYR A 152 2.13 7.79 -21.23
CA TYR A 152 1.56 6.50 -20.83
C TYR A 152 0.65 6.60 -19.59
N MET A 153 0.96 7.53 -18.68
CA MET A 153 0.08 7.83 -17.55
C MET A 153 -1.23 8.48 -18.03
N GLY A 154 -1.23 9.30 -19.08
CA GLY A 154 -2.45 9.86 -19.67
C GLY A 154 -3.27 8.85 -20.48
N CYS A 155 -2.62 7.97 -21.25
CA CYS A 155 -3.30 7.07 -22.18
C CYS A 155 -4.31 6.11 -21.52
N SER A 156 -4.05 5.60 -20.32
CA SER A 156 -4.95 4.61 -19.71
C SER A 156 -6.23 5.21 -19.13
N GLU A 157 -6.25 6.51 -18.82
CA GLU A 157 -7.49 7.20 -18.40
C GLU A 157 -8.45 7.34 -19.59
N MET A 158 -7.92 7.64 -20.79
CA MET A 158 -8.71 7.73 -22.01
C MET A 158 -9.31 6.38 -22.45
N VAL A 159 -8.61 5.25 -22.21
CA VAL A 159 -9.12 3.91 -22.60
C VAL A 159 -10.29 3.51 -21.71
N LEU A 160 -10.30 3.88 -20.43
CA LEU A 160 -11.43 3.61 -19.53
C LEU A 160 -12.60 4.58 -19.79
N GLN A 161 -12.34 5.85 -20.08
CA GLN A 161 -13.38 6.83 -20.41
C GLN A 161 -14.00 6.63 -21.80
N ARG A 162 -13.25 6.12 -22.79
CA ARG A 162 -13.74 5.91 -24.17
C ARG A 162 -14.10 4.46 -24.52
N GLY A 163 -14.16 3.55 -23.53
CA GLY A 163 -14.67 2.19 -23.72
C GLY A 163 -13.72 1.23 -24.43
N GLY A 164 -12.46 1.12 -24.01
CA GLY A 164 -11.57 0.05 -24.46
C GLY A 164 -11.25 0.03 -25.96
N PRO A 165 -10.47 -0.95 -26.43
CA PRO A 165 -10.21 -1.15 -27.87
C PRO A 165 -11.48 -1.46 -28.68
N GLN A 166 -12.51 -2.03 -28.04
CA GLN A 166 -13.77 -2.43 -28.70
C GLN A 166 -14.67 -1.24 -29.08
N ALA A 167 -14.66 -0.13 -28.34
CA ALA A 167 -15.44 1.05 -28.73
C ALA A 167 -14.86 1.79 -29.95
N ARG A 168 -13.54 1.66 -30.20
CA ARG A 168 -12.92 2.18 -31.44
C ARG A 168 -13.42 1.44 -32.67
N GLN A 169 -13.64 0.12 -32.60
CA GLN A 169 -14.17 -0.62 -33.76
C GLN A 169 -15.61 -0.22 -34.13
N ARG A 170 -16.44 0.15 -33.14
CA ARG A 170 -17.84 0.58 -33.38
C ARG A 170 -17.96 1.97 -34.00
N SER A 171 -16.99 2.86 -33.81
CA SER A 171 -17.00 4.22 -34.35
C SER A 171 -16.56 4.28 -35.82
N PHE A 172 -15.70 3.34 -36.26
CA PHE A 172 -15.34 3.19 -37.68
C PHE A 172 -16.43 2.51 -38.52
N ALA A 173 -17.32 1.72 -37.90
CA ALA A 173 -18.42 1.05 -38.60
C ALA A 173 -19.63 1.96 -38.91
N LYS A 174 -19.61 3.23 -38.49
CA LYS A 174 -20.72 4.20 -38.63
C LYS A 174 -20.40 5.42 -39.49
N GLN A 175 -19.47 5.33 -40.45
CA GLN A 175 -19.44 6.31 -41.53
C GLN A 175 -20.31 5.81 -42.70
N PRO A 176 -21.49 6.42 -42.96
CA PRO A 176 -22.21 6.16 -44.19
C PRO A 176 -21.37 6.66 -45.36
N GLN A 177 -21.18 5.79 -46.35
CA GLN A 177 -20.53 6.14 -47.60
C GLN A 177 -21.26 7.33 -48.22
N ARG A 178 -20.55 8.45 -48.43
CA ARG A 178 -21.03 9.55 -49.26
C ARG A 178 -21.32 8.98 -50.65
N SER A 179 -22.59 8.95 -51.02
CA SER A 179 -23.05 8.71 -52.38
C SER A 179 -22.41 9.75 -53.30
N ARG A 180 -21.68 9.26 -54.31
CA ARG A 180 -21.25 10.07 -55.44
C ARG A 180 -22.48 10.33 -56.30
N SER A 181 -22.86 11.60 -56.40
CA SER A 181 -23.85 12.09 -57.35
C SER A 181 -23.32 11.94 -58.77
N SER A 182 -24.15 11.39 -59.66
CA SER A 182 -24.01 11.54 -61.12
C SER A 182 -24.74 12.79 -61.59
#